data_AF-A0A833YUA2-F1
#
_entry.id   AF-A0A833YUA2-F1
#
_cell.length_a   1.000
_cell.length_b   1.000
_cell.length_c   1.000
_cell.angle_alpha   90.00
_cell.angle_beta   90.00
_cell.angle_gamma   90.00
#
_symmetry.space_group_name_H-M   'P 1'
#
loop_
_entity.id
_entity.type
_entity.pdbx_description
1 polymer ?
#
loop_
_entity_poly.entity_id
_entity_poly.type
_entity_poly.pdbx_seq_one_letter_code
_entity_poly.pdbx_strand_id
1 'polypeptide(L)'
;MVCSSTCYRAETDTGKEPWGLYRVHHFTKVGIAGALGGHPHSPGSPDSCAPALPQVEMFGVTGPGLEQSSQLLEEFLSLQMEILTELGLHFRVLDMPTQELGLPAYRKFDIEAWMPGRGRFGEVTSASNCTDFQSRRLHIMFQTEAGELQFAHTVNATACAVPRLLIALLESNQQKDGSVLVPPALQPYLGTDRITAPTHVPLQYIGPNQRQKPRLPGQPVLS
;
A
#
# COMPACT_ATOMS: atom_id res chain seq x y z
N MET A 1 11.16 9.04 7.57
CA MET A 1 10.48 9.84 6.54
C MET A 1 9.35 9.02 5.89
N VAL A 2 8.08 9.26 6.21
CA VAL A 2 6.96 8.62 5.47
C VAL A 2 6.74 9.36 4.14
N CYS A 3 6.45 8.64 3.06
CA CYS A 3 6.06 9.19 1.77
C CYS A 3 4.73 8.58 1.29
N SER A 4 3.92 9.41 0.62
CA SER A 4 2.72 9.00 -0.09
C SER A 4 2.89 9.37 -1.57
N SER A 5 2.56 8.44 -2.47
CA SER A 5 2.66 8.69 -3.91
C SER A 5 1.57 7.97 -4.70
N THR A 6 1.29 8.49 -5.90
CA THR A 6 0.50 7.79 -6.90
C THR A 6 1.40 6.80 -7.63
N CYS A 7 1.06 5.52 -7.53
CA CYS A 7 1.72 4.42 -8.20
C CYS A 7 1.02 4.12 -9.53
N TYR A 8 1.81 3.75 -10.54
CA TYR A 8 1.34 3.29 -11.85
C TYR A 8 1.89 1.90 -12.14
N ARG A 9 1.05 0.97 -12.57
CA ARG A 9 1.43 -0.39 -12.96
C ARG A 9 0.73 -0.81 -14.25
N ALA A 10 1.49 -1.37 -15.18
CA ALA A 10 0.96 -1.77 -16.49
C ALA A 10 0.07 -3.01 -16.41
N GLU A 11 0.37 -3.95 -15.49
CA GLU A 11 -0.43 -5.16 -15.24
C GLU A 11 -0.66 -6.03 -16.49
N THR A 12 0.38 -6.19 -17.32
CA THR A 12 0.29 -6.81 -18.66
C THR A 12 0.25 -8.34 -18.66
N ASP A 13 0.84 -8.99 -17.66
CA ASP A 13 1.03 -10.45 -17.58
C ASP A 13 0.34 -11.09 -16.36
N THR A 14 -0.25 -10.27 -15.50
CA THR A 14 -0.79 -10.69 -14.20
C THR A 14 -2.30 -10.98 -14.26
N GLY A 15 -2.83 -11.73 -13.27
CA GLY A 15 -4.18 -12.32 -13.31
C GLY A 15 -5.31 -11.38 -13.76
N LYS A 16 -6.24 -11.93 -14.56
CA LYS A 16 -7.38 -11.22 -15.16
C LYS A 16 -8.40 -10.76 -14.11
N GLU A 17 -8.23 -9.54 -13.61
CA GLU A 17 -9.23 -8.82 -12.80
C GLU A 17 -9.81 -7.67 -13.66
N PRO A 18 -10.75 -7.95 -14.59
CA PRO A 18 -11.27 -6.94 -15.51
C PRO A 18 -12.16 -5.88 -14.82
N TRP A 19 -12.62 -6.16 -13.60
CA TRP A 19 -13.50 -5.31 -12.81
C TRP A 19 -13.10 -5.35 -11.33
N GLY A 20 -13.47 -4.30 -10.60
CA GLY A 20 -13.14 -4.16 -9.18
C GLY A 20 -11.80 -3.45 -8.95
N LEU A 21 -11.36 -3.42 -7.70
CA LEU A 21 -10.19 -2.64 -7.25
C LEU A 21 -8.95 -3.50 -6.94
N TYR A 22 -9.02 -4.82 -7.15
CA TYR A 22 -7.97 -5.72 -6.68
C TYR A 22 -6.65 -5.55 -7.45
N ARG A 23 -6.77 -5.26 -8.75
CA ARG A 23 -5.66 -4.96 -9.66
C ARG A 23 -6.08 -3.81 -10.58
N VAL A 24 -5.42 -2.67 -10.42
CA VAL A 24 -5.74 -1.41 -11.12
C VAL A 24 -4.46 -0.78 -11.64
N HIS A 25 -4.56 0.01 -12.71
CA HIS A 25 -3.39 0.64 -13.33
C HIS A 25 -2.81 1.80 -12.53
N HIS A 26 -3.61 2.42 -11.66
CA HIS A 26 -3.20 3.56 -10.84
C HIS A 26 -3.77 3.45 -9.43
N PHE A 27 -2.97 3.80 -8.41
CA PHE A 27 -3.42 3.79 -7.02
C PHE A 27 -2.52 4.61 -6.11
N THR A 28 -3.04 5.06 -4.97
CA THR A 28 -2.25 5.70 -3.92
C THR A 28 -1.65 4.65 -2.99
N LYS A 29 -0.37 4.81 -2.67
CA LYS A 29 0.36 3.98 -1.71
C LYS A 29 1.13 4.85 -0.74
N VAL A 30 1.08 4.50 0.54
CA VAL A 30 1.90 5.11 1.59
C VAL A 30 3.01 4.15 2.00
N GLY A 31 4.23 4.67 2.09
CA GLY A 31 5.39 4.00 2.65
C GLY A 31 6.03 4.82 3.78
N ILE A 32 6.37 4.19 4.89
CA ILE A 32 7.19 4.66 6.03
C ILE A 32 8.72 4.46 5.80
N ALA A 33 9.55 5.51 5.77
CA ALA A 33 11.01 5.34 5.85
C ALA A 33 11.52 5.47 7.29
N GLY A 34 12.46 4.62 7.68
CA GLY A 34 13.18 4.70 8.95
C GLY A 34 14.69 4.59 8.70
N ALA A 35 15.48 5.57 9.13
CA ALA A 35 16.93 5.43 9.17
C ALA A 35 17.31 5.08 10.60
N LEU A 36 17.89 3.89 10.82
CA LEU A 36 18.56 3.59 12.08
C LEU A 36 19.94 4.24 12.04
N GLY A 37 19.97 5.54 12.34
CA GLY A 37 21.21 6.23 12.67
C GLY A 37 21.67 5.82 14.06
N GLY A 38 22.96 5.49 14.21
CA GLY A 38 23.59 5.29 15.51
C GLY A 38 23.40 6.51 16.43
N HIS A 39 23.56 6.28 17.74
CA HIS A 39 23.36 7.18 18.88
C HIS A 39 23.52 8.71 18.67
N PRO A 40 22.82 9.54 19.48
CA PRO A 40 22.74 10.97 19.27
C PRO A 40 24.04 11.67 19.69
N HIS A 41 24.80 12.22 18.75
CA HIS A 41 25.74 13.29 19.06
C HIS A 41 25.85 14.35 17.95
N SER A 42 25.56 15.58 18.39
CA SER A 42 25.88 16.91 17.84
C SER A 42 25.07 17.46 16.65
N PRO A 43 24.47 18.67 16.81
CA PRO A 43 23.74 19.36 15.76
C PRO A 43 24.71 20.16 14.88
N GLY A 44 24.75 19.86 13.58
CA GLY A 44 25.45 20.72 12.63
C GLY A 44 25.91 20.01 11.36
N SER A 45 25.01 19.81 10.39
CA SER A 45 25.27 20.01 8.96
C SER A 45 24.03 19.68 8.13
N PRO A 46 23.82 20.36 6.99
CA PRO A 46 22.53 20.41 6.30
C PRO A 46 22.32 19.22 5.37
N ASP A 47 21.06 18.78 5.31
CA ASP A 47 20.38 18.19 4.16
C ASP A 47 21.22 17.29 3.23
N SER A 48 21.32 16.00 3.57
CA SER A 48 21.66 14.99 2.58
C SER A 48 20.42 14.65 1.75
N CYS A 49 20.34 15.26 0.57
CA CYS A 49 19.38 14.98 -0.48
C CYS A 49 19.45 13.50 -0.89
N ALA A 50 18.45 12.70 -0.52
CA ALA A 50 18.27 11.36 -1.09
C ALA A 50 17.74 11.53 -2.53
N PRO A 51 18.32 10.86 -3.54
CA PRO A 51 17.85 10.94 -4.91
C PRO A 51 16.40 10.42 -4.99
N ALA A 52 15.54 11.21 -5.61
CA ALA A 52 14.13 10.87 -5.84
C ALA A 52 14.02 9.63 -6.73
N LEU A 53 13.79 8.47 -6.13
CA LEU A 53 13.40 7.26 -6.84
C LEU A 53 11.89 7.34 -7.19
N PRO A 54 11.51 7.11 -8.46
CA PRO A 54 10.13 7.22 -8.91
C PRO A 54 9.37 5.93 -8.58
N GLN A 55 9.17 5.65 -7.29
CA GLN A 55 8.14 4.79 -6.69
C GLN A 55 8.46 4.74 -5.19
N VAL A 56 7.84 5.62 -4.40
CA VAL A 56 8.25 5.78 -3.00
C VAL A 56 7.49 4.80 -2.12
N GLU A 57 8.15 3.68 -1.81
CA GLU A 57 7.74 2.69 -0.80
C GLU A 57 8.35 3.03 0.57
N MET A 58 8.08 2.25 1.64
CA MET A 58 8.89 2.33 2.86
C MET A 58 10.35 2.12 2.43
N PHE A 59 11.30 2.94 2.90
CA PHE A 59 12.71 2.74 2.57
C PHE A 59 13.60 2.99 3.79
N GLY A 60 13.95 1.92 4.45
CA GLY A 60 14.89 1.90 5.55
C GLY A 60 16.33 1.77 5.08
N VAL A 61 17.22 2.53 5.72
CA VAL A 61 18.66 2.42 5.51
C VAL A 61 19.30 2.14 6.87
N THR A 62 20.07 1.05 6.95
CA THR A 62 20.75 0.63 8.19
C THR A 62 22.24 0.48 7.96
N GLY A 63 22.98 0.35 9.06
CA GLY A 63 24.37 -0.13 9.04
C GLY A 63 24.53 -1.49 8.34
N PRO A 64 25.78 -1.99 8.25
CA PRO A 64 26.18 -3.04 7.32
C PRO A 64 25.80 -4.45 7.81
N GLY A 65 25.30 -4.59 9.03
CA GLY A 65 25.01 -5.88 9.64
C GLY A 65 23.62 -6.40 9.28
N LEU A 66 23.51 -7.73 9.19
CA LEU A 66 22.23 -8.43 9.05
C LEU A 66 21.34 -8.25 10.29
N GLU A 67 21.93 -8.02 11.46
CA GLU A 67 21.19 -7.79 12.69
C GLU A 67 20.34 -6.51 12.58
N GLN A 68 20.93 -5.39 12.17
CA GLN A 68 20.22 -4.12 12.10
C GLN A 68 19.13 -4.13 11.01
N SER A 69 19.42 -4.69 9.84
CA SER A 69 18.43 -4.74 8.76
C SER A 69 17.31 -5.75 9.03
N SER A 70 17.60 -6.86 9.72
CA SER A 70 16.56 -7.79 10.18
C SER A 70 15.68 -7.18 11.27
N GLN A 71 16.27 -6.48 12.25
CA GLN A 71 15.50 -5.78 13.28
C GLN A 71 14.57 -4.72 12.66
N LEU A 72 15.05 -3.96 11.68
CA LEU A 72 14.22 -2.97 10.99
C LEU A 72 13.09 -3.61 10.16
N LEU A 73 13.34 -4.80 9.58
CA LEU A 73 12.28 -5.55 8.90
C LEU A 73 11.18 -5.98 9.87
N GLU A 74 11.54 -6.47 11.06
CA GLU A 74 10.59 -6.84 12.11
C GLU A 74 9.81 -5.63 12.63
N GLU A 75 10.45 -4.47 12.80
CA GLU A 75 9.78 -3.21 13.16
C GLU A 75 8.78 -2.77 12.09
N PHE A 76 9.15 -2.84 10.81
CA PHE A 76 8.22 -2.51 9.73
C PHE A 76 7.05 -3.47 9.66
N LEU A 77 7.30 -4.76 9.88
CA LEU A 77 6.25 -5.77 9.94
C LEU A 77 5.30 -5.51 11.11
N SER A 78 5.81 -5.18 12.29
CA SER A 78 4.96 -4.88 13.46
C SER A 78 4.08 -3.66 13.21
N LEU A 79 4.62 -2.59 12.61
CA LEU A 79 3.85 -1.40 12.23
C LEU A 79 2.73 -1.72 11.22
N GLN A 80 2.97 -2.60 10.25
CA GLN A 80 1.93 -3.05 9.32
C GLN A 80 0.81 -3.81 10.05
N MET A 81 1.18 -4.69 10.98
CA MET A 81 0.22 -5.44 11.79
C MET A 81 -0.59 -4.51 12.69
N GLU A 82 0.02 -3.51 13.31
CA GLU A 82 -0.66 -2.49 14.11
C GLU A 82 -1.70 -1.74 13.29
N ILE A 83 -1.32 -1.20 12.12
CA ILE A 83 -2.24 -0.49 11.22
C ILE A 83 -3.45 -1.36 10.86
N LEU A 84 -3.23 -2.61 10.46
CA LEU A 84 -4.32 -3.52 10.07
C LEU A 84 -5.21 -3.92 11.27
N THR A 85 -4.62 -4.04 12.45
CA THR A 85 -5.33 -4.33 13.70
C THR A 85 -6.21 -3.15 14.13
N GLU A 86 -5.69 -1.92 14.07
CA GLU A 86 -6.45 -0.70 14.36
C GLU A 86 -7.61 -0.47 13.38
N LEU A 87 -7.43 -0.88 12.12
CA LEU A 87 -8.50 -0.90 11.12
C LEU A 87 -9.55 -2.01 11.35
N GLY A 88 -9.32 -2.91 12.32
CA GLY A 88 -10.23 -4.00 12.65
C GLY A 88 -10.30 -5.08 11.57
N LEU A 89 -9.24 -5.26 10.77
CA LEU A 89 -9.21 -6.25 9.70
C LEU A 89 -8.74 -7.61 10.19
N HIS A 90 -9.33 -8.68 9.67
CA HIS A 90 -8.82 -10.03 9.86
C HIS A 90 -7.72 -10.30 8.82
N PHE A 91 -6.51 -10.62 9.26
CA PHE A 91 -5.37 -10.83 8.37
C PHE A 91 -4.48 -11.99 8.82
N ARG A 92 -3.58 -12.42 7.92
CA ARG A 92 -2.53 -13.40 8.19
C ARG A 92 -1.18 -12.91 7.66
N VAL A 93 -0.12 -13.19 8.40
CA VAL A 93 1.26 -12.90 8.01
C VAL A 93 1.86 -14.14 7.34
N LEU A 94 2.56 -13.94 6.23
CA LEU A 94 3.19 -14.99 5.43
C LEU A 94 4.69 -14.74 5.33
N ASP A 95 5.47 -15.77 5.60
CA ASP A 95 6.90 -15.82 5.28
C ASP A 95 7.06 -16.38 3.87
N MET A 96 7.56 -15.55 2.94
CA MET A 96 7.47 -15.85 1.52
C MET A 96 8.53 -16.88 1.08
N PRO A 97 8.16 -17.87 0.23
CA PRO A 97 9.10 -18.88 -0.24
C PRO A 97 10.11 -18.28 -1.22
N THR A 98 11.19 -19.02 -1.48
CA THR A 98 12.31 -18.56 -2.31
C THR A 98 11.89 -18.14 -3.73
N GLN A 99 10.85 -18.75 -4.30
CA GLN A 99 10.33 -18.41 -5.63
C GLN A 99 9.61 -17.05 -5.68
N GLU A 100 9.17 -16.52 -4.52
CA GLU A 100 8.38 -15.28 -4.41
C GLU A 100 9.19 -14.10 -3.84
N LEU A 101 10.49 -14.28 -3.60
CA LEU A 101 11.39 -13.21 -3.15
C LEU A 101 11.68 -12.18 -4.27
N GLY A 102 11.55 -12.60 -5.53
CA GLY A 102 12.00 -11.81 -6.66
C GLY A 102 13.53 -11.66 -6.69
N LEU A 103 14.03 -10.63 -7.37
CA LEU A 103 15.47 -10.38 -7.49
C LEU A 103 16.12 -9.74 -6.26
N PRO A 104 15.53 -8.73 -5.59
CA PRO A 104 16.27 -7.94 -4.62
C PRO A 104 16.11 -8.41 -3.16
N ALA A 105 15.13 -9.26 -2.83
CA ALA A 105 14.82 -9.58 -1.43
C ALA A 105 15.68 -10.73 -0.90
N TYR A 106 16.33 -10.51 0.24
CA TYR A 106 16.95 -11.55 1.06
C TYR A 106 15.90 -12.28 1.92
N ARG A 107 14.96 -11.52 2.49
CA ARG A 107 13.80 -12.02 3.24
C ARG A 107 12.59 -11.16 2.95
N LYS A 108 11.41 -11.77 2.82
CA LYS A 108 10.16 -11.09 2.50
C LYS A 108 9.00 -11.63 3.32
N PHE A 109 8.23 -10.73 3.90
CA PHE A 109 6.97 -11.02 4.57
C PHE A 109 5.83 -10.31 3.84
N ASP A 110 4.75 -11.02 3.57
CA ASP A 110 3.52 -10.43 3.03
C ASP A 110 2.41 -10.55 4.07
N ILE A 111 1.50 -9.57 4.10
CA ILE A 111 0.27 -9.67 4.89
C ILE A 111 -0.91 -9.72 3.94
N GLU A 112 -1.76 -10.72 4.14
CA GLU A 112 -3.03 -10.84 3.43
C GLU A 112 -4.20 -10.55 4.36
N ALA A 113 -5.13 -9.71 3.90
CA ALA A 113 -6.38 -9.44 4.60
C ALA A 113 -7.51 -10.31 4.04
N TRP A 114 -8.42 -10.74 4.91
CA TRP A 114 -9.63 -11.44 4.52
C TRP A 114 -10.60 -10.48 3.79
N MET A 115 -11.13 -10.95 2.67
CA MET A 115 -12.08 -10.19 1.84
C MET A 115 -13.36 -11.05 1.69
N PRO A 116 -14.39 -10.84 2.53
CA PRO A 116 -15.60 -11.68 2.57
C PRO A 116 -16.33 -11.85 1.22
N GLY A 117 -16.52 -10.76 0.48
CA GLY A 117 -17.18 -10.77 -0.83
C GLY A 117 -16.32 -11.44 -1.90
N ARG A 118 -14.99 -11.30 -1.81
CA ARG A 118 -14.05 -12.05 -2.66
C ARG A 118 -13.92 -13.52 -2.24
N GLY A 119 -14.27 -13.86 -1.00
CA GLY A 119 -14.24 -15.20 -0.43
C GLY A 119 -12.83 -15.77 -0.23
N ARG A 120 -11.80 -14.92 -0.12
CA ARG A 120 -10.40 -15.34 0.06
C ARG A 120 -9.57 -14.25 0.73
N PHE A 121 -8.41 -14.65 1.23
CA PHE A 121 -7.34 -13.71 1.60
C PHE A 121 -6.74 -13.07 0.35
N GLY A 122 -6.38 -11.79 0.45
CA GLY A 122 -5.65 -11.07 -0.58
C GLY A 122 -4.56 -10.19 0.02
N GLU A 123 -3.37 -10.22 -0.57
CA GLU A 123 -2.20 -9.43 -0.19
C GLU A 123 -2.54 -7.93 -0.12
N VAL A 124 -2.32 -7.30 1.02
CA VAL A 124 -2.52 -5.85 1.24
C VAL A 124 -1.21 -5.10 1.49
N THR A 125 -0.19 -5.79 1.99
CA THR A 125 1.13 -5.24 2.24
C THR A 125 2.22 -6.28 1.98
N SER A 126 3.44 -5.78 1.73
CA SER A 126 4.67 -6.56 1.65
C SER A 126 5.76 -5.83 2.43
N ALA A 127 6.77 -6.55 2.90
CA ALA A 127 7.96 -6.06 3.59
C ALA A 127 9.17 -6.91 3.20
N SER A 128 10.25 -6.29 2.73
CA SER A 128 11.44 -6.95 2.20
C SER A 128 12.73 -6.36 2.75
N ASN A 129 13.62 -7.19 3.27
CA ASN A 129 15.01 -6.83 3.51
C ASN A 129 15.82 -7.13 2.24
N CYS A 130 16.45 -6.11 1.67
CA CYS A 130 17.26 -6.21 0.45
C CYS A 130 18.77 -6.26 0.74
N THR A 131 19.19 -6.22 2.00
CA THR A 131 20.60 -6.15 2.40
C THR A 131 21.33 -5.08 1.57
N ASP A 132 22.51 -5.36 1.04
CA ASP A 132 23.29 -4.45 0.20
C ASP A 132 22.96 -4.55 -1.31
N PHE A 133 21.95 -5.31 -1.71
CA PHE A 133 21.65 -5.55 -3.13
C PHE A 133 21.35 -4.27 -3.90
N GLN A 134 20.51 -3.40 -3.32
CA GLN A 134 20.11 -2.12 -3.92
C GLN A 134 21.21 -1.08 -3.71
N SER A 135 21.83 -1.04 -2.53
CA SER A 135 22.86 -0.06 -2.20
C SER A 135 24.11 -0.21 -3.06
N ARG A 136 24.51 -1.44 -3.42
CA ARG A 136 25.61 -1.69 -4.37
C ARG A 136 25.31 -1.19 -5.79
N ARG A 137 24.05 -1.19 -6.20
CA ARG A 137 23.62 -0.73 -7.54
C ARG A 137 23.48 0.78 -7.62
N LEU A 138 23.03 1.40 -6.53
CA LEU A 138 22.74 2.83 -6.44
C LEU A 138 23.82 3.62 -5.70
N HIS A 139 24.88 2.96 -5.25
CA HIS A 139 25.96 3.55 -4.44
C HIS A 139 25.45 4.23 -3.16
N ILE A 140 24.53 3.57 -2.44
CA ILE A 140 24.02 4.05 -1.15
C ILE A 140 25.00 3.64 -0.05
N MET A 141 25.81 4.60 0.40
CA MET A 141 26.88 4.39 1.38
C MET A 141 26.53 5.06 2.71
N PHE A 142 27.13 4.58 3.78
CA PHE A 142 27.24 5.33 5.03
C PHE A 142 28.71 5.39 5.45
N GLN A 143 29.07 6.41 6.22
CA GLN A 143 30.40 6.56 6.78
C GLN A 143 30.44 5.96 8.18
N THR A 144 31.41 5.10 8.45
CA THR A 144 31.68 4.57 9.79
C THR A 144 32.37 5.63 10.66
N GLU A 145 32.38 5.42 11.98
CA GLU A 145 33.13 6.25 12.93
C GLU A 145 34.63 6.35 12.59
N ALA A 146 35.19 5.33 11.94
CA ALA A 146 36.59 5.32 11.48
C ALA A 146 36.81 6.12 10.18
N GLY A 147 35.75 6.69 9.60
CA GLY A 147 35.80 7.46 8.34
C GLY A 147 35.71 6.61 7.07
N GLU A 148 35.66 5.28 7.19
CA GLU A 148 35.53 4.36 6.05
C GLU A 148 34.10 4.37 5.50
N LEU A 149 33.96 4.39 4.18
CA LEU A 149 32.68 4.28 3.49
C LEU A 149 32.31 2.80 3.29
N GLN A 150 31.11 2.43 3.74
CA GLN A 150 30.58 1.08 3.59
C GLN A 150 29.18 1.12 2.95
N PHE A 151 28.82 0.07 2.22
CA PHE A 151 27.48 -0.05 1.63
C PHE A 151 26.44 -0.26 2.73
N ALA A 152 25.37 0.53 2.70
CA ALA A 152 24.28 0.38 3.65
C ALA A 152 23.40 -0.83 3.31
N HIS A 153 22.67 -1.34 4.30
CA HIS A 153 21.57 -2.25 4.04
C HIS A 153 20.27 -1.46 3.78
N THR A 154 19.40 -2.03 2.96
CA THR A 154 18.15 -1.42 2.52
C THR A 154 16.96 -2.32 2.85
N VAL A 155 15.91 -1.75 3.43
CA VAL A 155 14.68 -2.46 3.81
C VAL A 155 13.49 -1.69 3.26
N ASN A 156 12.51 -2.36 2.68
CA ASN A 156 11.29 -1.72 2.18
C ASN A 156 10.06 -2.48 2.62
N ALA A 157 8.91 -1.82 2.53
CA ALA A 157 7.63 -2.28 3.02
C ALA A 157 6.48 -1.34 2.60
N THR A 158 5.24 -1.76 2.76
CA THR A 158 4.04 -0.98 2.42
C THR A 158 3.20 -0.67 3.65
N ALA A 159 2.96 0.61 3.97
CA ALA A 159 2.17 0.97 5.15
C ALA A 159 0.69 0.79 4.87
N CYS A 160 0.23 1.34 3.75
CA CYS A 160 -1.12 1.12 3.26
C CYS A 160 -1.17 1.23 1.73
N ALA A 161 -1.87 0.29 1.09
CA ALA A 161 -2.22 0.34 -0.32
C ALA A 161 -3.73 0.46 -0.44
N VAL A 162 -4.20 1.64 -0.87
CA VAL A 162 -5.61 2.03 -0.81
C VAL A 162 -6.57 1.02 -1.47
N PRO A 163 -6.33 0.50 -2.70
CA PRO A 163 -7.35 -0.26 -3.42
C PRO A 163 -7.81 -1.53 -2.70
N ARG A 164 -6.85 -2.33 -2.21
CA ARG A 164 -7.15 -3.62 -1.57
C ARG A 164 -7.62 -3.45 -0.13
N LEU A 165 -7.18 -2.39 0.56
CA LEU A 165 -7.74 -2.01 1.85
C LEU A 165 -9.19 -1.58 1.74
N LEU A 166 -9.57 -0.84 0.68
CA LEU A 166 -10.97 -0.50 0.44
C LEU A 166 -11.83 -1.76 0.26
N ILE A 167 -11.35 -2.77 -0.46
CA ILE A 167 -12.07 -4.05 -0.59
C ILE A 167 -12.27 -4.69 0.78
N ALA A 168 -11.19 -4.87 1.54
CA ALA A 168 -11.25 -5.50 2.86
C ALA A 168 -12.18 -4.74 3.83
N LEU A 169 -12.10 -3.40 3.84
CA LEU A 169 -12.92 -2.55 4.70
C LEU A 169 -14.40 -2.58 4.32
N LEU A 170 -14.73 -2.39 3.04
CA LEU A 170 -16.11 -2.36 2.57
C LEU A 170 -16.80 -3.70 2.79
N GLU A 171 -16.11 -4.80 2.45
CA GLU A 171 -16.69 -6.13 2.56
C GLU A 171 -16.81 -6.61 4.01
N SER A 172 -15.86 -6.27 4.88
CA SER A 172 -15.87 -6.69 6.29
C SER A 172 -16.83 -5.88 7.16
N ASN A 173 -17.12 -4.63 6.78
CA ASN A 173 -17.96 -3.73 7.56
C ASN A 173 -19.37 -3.50 6.97
N GLN A 174 -19.74 -4.23 5.91
CA GLN A 174 -21.05 -4.14 5.27
C GLN A 174 -22.20 -4.50 6.24
N GLN A 175 -23.35 -3.89 6.01
CA GLN A 175 -24.56 -4.09 6.81
C GLN A 175 -25.70 -4.60 5.91
N LYS A 176 -26.72 -5.20 6.51
CA LYS A 176 -27.83 -5.83 5.78
C LYS A 176 -28.61 -4.85 4.89
N ASP A 177 -28.64 -3.57 5.26
CA ASP A 177 -29.29 -2.49 4.52
C ASP A 177 -28.41 -1.89 3.40
N GLY A 178 -27.18 -2.40 3.21
CA GLY A 178 -26.22 -1.89 2.24
C GLY A 178 -25.37 -0.72 2.75
N SER A 179 -25.59 -0.25 3.99
CA SER A 179 -24.67 0.70 4.63
C SER A 179 -23.36 0.01 5.04
N VAL A 180 -22.31 0.79 5.30
CA VAL A 180 -21.01 0.27 5.72
C VAL A 180 -20.58 0.99 7.00
N LEU A 181 -20.21 0.23 8.04
CA LEU A 181 -19.65 0.80 9.25
C LEU A 181 -18.22 1.31 9.01
N VAL A 182 -17.87 2.41 9.66
CA VAL A 182 -16.53 3.01 9.59
C VAL A 182 -15.75 2.58 10.84
N PRO A 183 -14.57 1.94 10.70
CA PRO A 183 -13.72 1.62 11.84
C PRO A 183 -13.42 2.86 12.69
N PRO A 184 -13.36 2.76 14.03
CA PRO A 184 -13.14 3.90 14.91
C PRO A 184 -11.93 4.76 14.52
N ALA A 185 -10.83 4.14 14.09
CA ALA A 185 -9.63 4.83 13.62
C ALA A 185 -9.86 5.75 12.41
N LEU A 186 -10.87 5.46 11.57
CA LEU A 186 -11.18 6.23 10.36
C LEU A 186 -12.31 7.27 10.56
N GLN A 187 -13.08 7.17 11.65
CA GLN A 187 -14.21 8.08 11.92
C GLN A 187 -13.80 9.56 11.99
N PRO A 188 -12.66 9.96 12.59
CA PRO A 188 -12.23 11.36 12.60
C PRO A 188 -12.00 11.96 11.20
N TYR A 189 -11.65 11.12 10.22
CA TYR A 189 -11.40 11.54 8.84
C TYR A 189 -12.68 11.58 8.00
N LEU A 190 -13.67 10.74 8.34
CA LEU A 190 -14.95 10.62 7.63
C LEU A 190 -16.05 11.50 8.21
N GLY A 191 -15.96 11.88 9.49
CA GLY A 191 -16.99 12.65 10.20
C GLY A 191 -18.29 11.87 10.46
N THR A 192 -18.27 10.55 10.27
CA THR A 192 -19.41 9.65 10.47
C THR A 192 -18.91 8.26 10.88
N ASP A 193 -19.74 7.52 11.63
CA ASP A 193 -19.51 6.11 11.98
C ASP A 193 -20.08 5.14 10.93
N ARG A 194 -20.84 5.66 9.96
CA ARG A 194 -21.55 4.88 8.95
C ARG A 194 -21.62 5.61 7.62
N ILE A 195 -21.27 4.90 6.56
CA ILE A 195 -21.48 5.32 5.16
C ILE A 195 -22.87 4.84 4.73
N THR A 196 -23.73 5.76 4.31
CA THR A 196 -25.09 5.49 3.84
C THR A 196 -25.27 5.90 2.39
N ALA A 197 -26.44 5.60 1.81
CA ALA A 197 -26.80 6.08 0.48
C ALA A 197 -26.66 7.62 0.40
N PRO A 198 -26.07 8.14 -0.69
CA PRO A 198 -25.90 9.58 -0.85
C PRO A 198 -27.23 10.26 -1.17
N THR A 199 -27.30 11.57 -0.91
CA THR A 199 -28.48 12.40 -1.21
C THR A 199 -28.60 12.82 -2.67
N HIS A 200 -27.49 12.80 -3.42
CA HIS A 200 -27.50 13.16 -4.84
C HIS A 200 -28.12 12.05 -5.69
N VAL A 201 -28.76 12.45 -6.79
CA VAL A 201 -29.28 11.50 -7.77
C VAL A 201 -28.11 10.91 -8.57
N PRO A 202 -27.98 9.58 -8.69
CA PRO A 202 -26.94 8.97 -9.51
C PRO A 202 -26.99 9.45 -10.96
N LEU A 203 -25.83 9.58 -11.59
CA LEU A 203 -25.72 9.97 -12.99
C LEU A 203 -26.50 8.99 -13.88
N GLN A 204 -27.30 9.54 -14.80
CA GLN A 204 -28.03 8.75 -15.79
C GLN A 204 -27.26 8.76 -17.12
N TYR A 205 -26.95 7.58 -17.64
CA TYR A 205 -26.30 7.47 -18.94
C TYR A 205 -27.28 7.81 -20.07
N ILE A 206 -27.02 8.90 -20.78
CA ILE A 206 -27.85 9.39 -21.90
C ILE A 206 -27.20 9.15 -23.28
N GLY A 207 -26.10 8.40 -23.33
CA GLY A 207 -25.42 8.10 -24.59
C GLY A 207 -26.22 7.16 -25.50
N PRO A 208 -25.86 7.07 -26.80
CA PRO A 208 -26.59 6.27 -27.76
C PRO A 208 -26.42 4.75 -27.58
N ASN A 209 -25.39 4.31 -26.85
CA ASN A 209 -25.05 2.89 -26.64
C ASN A 209 -25.88 2.26 -25.52
N GLN A 210 -27.21 2.41 -25.58
CA GLN A 210 -28.14 1.80 -24.65
C GLN A 210 -29.36 1.25 -25.39
N ARG A 211 -30.02 0.24 -24.80
CA ARG A 211 -31.29 -0.24 -25.33
C ARG A 211 -32.31 0.90 -25.25
N GLN A 212 -32.68 1.45 -26.41
CA GLN A 212 -33.74 2.45 -26.45
C GLN A 212 -35.07 1.76 -26.10
N LYS A 213 -35.81 2.32 -25.14
CA LYS A 213 -37.19 1.91 -24.92
C LYS A 213 -37.98 2.21 -26.20
N PRO A 214 -38.85 1.30 -26.68
CA PRO A 214 -39.73 1.60 -27.79
C PRO A 214 -40.50 2.88 -27.49
N ARG A 215 -40.50 3.84 -28.43
CA ARG A 215 -41.34 5.03 -28.28
C ARG A 215 -42.81 4.59 -28.21
N LEU A 216 -43.52 5.02 -27.17
CA LEU A 216 -44.98 4.89 -27.15
C LEU A 216 -45.56 5.71 -28.33
N PRO A 217 -46.60 5.23 -29.02
CA PRO A 217 -47.22 5.97 -30.12
C PRO A 217 -47.67 7.36 -29.64
N GLY A 218 -47.17 8.43 -30.27
CA GLY A 218 -47.63 9.81 -30.04
C GLY A 218 -46.66 10.78 -29.37
N GLN A 219 -45.41 10.42 -29.07
CA GLN A 219 -44.44 11.42 -28.55
C GLN A 219 -43.81 12.26 -29.69
N PRO A 220 -43.82 13.61 -29.57
CA PRO A 220 -43.24 14.48 -30.59
C PRO A 220 -41.71 14.37 -30.65
N VAL A 221 -41.14 14.61 -31.83
CA VAL A 221 -39.70 14.67 -32.07
C VAL A 221 -39.18 15.98 -31.48
N LEU A 222 -38.33 15.91 -30.46
CA LEU A 222 -37.53 17.07 -30.05
C LEU A 222 -36.47 17.29 -31.14
N SER A 223 -36.60 18.42 -31.83
CA SER A 223 -35.66 18.97 -32.81
C SER A 223 -34.35 19.41 -32.19
#